data_AF-A0AAD8BRZ1-F1
#
_entry.id   AF-A0AAD8BRZ1-F1
#
_cell.length_a   1.000
_cell.length_b   1.000
_cell.length_c   1.000
_cell.angle_alpha   90.00
_cell.angle_beta   90.00
_cell.angle_gamma   90.00
#
_symmetry.space_group_name_H-M   'P 1'
#
loop_
_entity.id
_entity.type
_entity.pdbx_description
1 polymer ?
#
loop_
_entity_poly.entity_id
_entity_poly.type
_entity_poly.pdbx_seq_one_letter_code
_entity_poly.pdbx_strand_id
1 'polypeptide(L)'
;MSLELVNSSNTELVNSSNTELVNSSNTELVNSSNTELVNSSNTELVNSSNMSTELVNSSNIELVNFCNMPTELVNTSNTELVNSCNMPTELVNSSNMPT
;
A
#
# COMPACT_ATOMS: atom_id res chain seq x y z
N MET A 1 -3.88 -14.59 12.37
CA MET A 1 -3.50 -15.30 11.14
C MET A 1 -3.00 -14.27 10.16
N SER A 2 -1.95 -14.58 9.42
CA SER A 2 -1.49 -13.77 8.29
C SER A 2 -1.96 -14.43 7.00
N LEU A 3 -2.42 -13.65 6.05
CA LEU A 3 -2.80 -14.10 4.71
C LEU A 3 -1.69 -13.70 3.75
N GLU A 4 -1.06 -14.69 3.12
CA GLU A 4 -0.11 -14.48 2.03
C GLU A 4 -0.82 -14.78 0.70
N LEU A 5 -0.81 -13.82 -0.22
CA LEU A 5 -1.41 -13.97 -1.54
C LEU A 5 -0.43 -13.50 -2.62
N VAL A 6 -0.23 -14.37 -3.61
CA VAL A 6 0.50 -14.03 -4.85
C VAL A 6 -0.51 -14.09 -5.99
N ASN A 7 -0.73 -12.96 -6.67
CA ASN A 7 -1.62 -12.89 -7.81
C ASN A 7 -0.95 -12.20 -9.01
N SER A 8 -1.41 -12.53 -10.20
CA SER A 8 -0.98 -11.91 -11.47
C SER A 8 -2.18 -11.46 -12.29
N SER A 9 -3.31 -11.26 -11.63
CA SER A 9 -4.57 -10.81 -12.20
C SER A 9 -5.14 -9.68 -11.34
N ASN A 10 -6.07 -8.92 -11.91
CA ASN A 10 -6.73 -7.86 -11.18
C ASN A 10 -7.41 -8.43 -9.93
N THR A 11 -7.21 -7.77 -8.80
CA THR A 11 -7.69 -8.24 -7.51
C THR A 11 -8.39 -7.13 -6.77
N GLU A 12 -9.54 -7.46 -6.21
CA GLU A 12 -10.16 -6.68 -5.15
C GLU A 12 -10.10 -7.54 -3.88
N LEU A 13 -9.51 -7.00 -2.82
CA LEU A 13 -9.38 -7.71 -1.55
C LEU A 13 -9.85 -6.82 -0.41
N VAL A 14 -10.70 -7.38 0.44
CA VAL A 14 -11.11 -6.78 1.71
C VAL A 14 -10.67 -7.71 2.82
N ASN A 15 -9.77 -7.25 3.68
CA ASN A 15 -9.28 -8.04 4.81
C ASN A 15 -9.29 -7.23 6.12
N SER A 16 -9.36 -7.97 7.23
CA SER A 16 -9.27 -7.45 8.59
C SER A 16 -8.21 -8.19 9.40
N SER A 17 -7.29 -8.85 8.71
CA SER A 17 -6.15 -9.57 9.25
C SER A 17 -4.88 -9.12 8.54
N ASN A 18 -3.73 -9.46 9.12
CA ASN A 18 -2.44 -9.16 8.50
C ASN A 18 -2.39 -9.74 7.09
N THR A 19 -2.01 -8.91 6.12
CA THR A 19 -1.99 -9.27 4.70
C THR A 19 -0.61 -9.01 4.13
N GLU A 20 -0.04 -10.03 3.51
CA GLU A 20 1.12 -9.95 2.62
C GLU A 20 0.60 -10.23 1.20
N LEU A 21 0.67 -9.23 0.33
CA LEU A 21 0.18 -9.33 -1.05
C LEU A 21 1.30 -8.99 -2.02
N VAL A 22 1.59 -9.93 -2.92
CA VAL A 22 2.44 -9.69 -4.09
C VAL A 22 1.53 -9.76 -5.32
N ASN A 23 1.32 -8.61 -5.99
CA ASN A 23 0.53 -8.55 -7.21
C ASN A 23 1.32 -7.94 -8.37
N SER A 24 1.09 -8.42 -9.58
CA SER A 24 1.64 -7.84 -10.81
C SER A 24 0.54 -7.29 -11.73
N SER A 25 -0.60 -6.94 -11.16
CA SER A 25 -1.80 -6.44 -11.84
C SER A 25 -2.50 -5.42 -10.96
N ASN A 26 -3.55 -4.78 -11.49
CA ASN A 26 -4.25 -3.74 -10.75
C ASN A 26 -4.84 -4.32 -9.46
N THR A 27 -4.65 -3.59 -8.35
CA THR A 27 -5.10 -4.02 -7.03
C THR A 27 -5.91 -2.93 -6.38
N GLU A 28 -7.10 -3.31 -5.93
CA GLU A 28 -7.87 -2.56 -4.93
C GLU A 28 -7.81 -3.34 -3.62
N LEU A 29 -7.23 -2.74 -2.58
CA LEU A 29 -7.09 -3.37 -1.28
C LEU A 29 -7.69 -2.48 -0.19
N VAL A 30 -8.61 -3.05 0.57
CA VAL A 30 -9.10 -2.46 1.83
C VAL A 30 -8.63 -3.34 2.98
N ASN A 31 -7.76 -2.80 3.83
CA ASN A 31 -7.27 -3.51 5.01
C ASN A 31 -7.48 -2.68 6.29
N SER A 32 -7.73 -3.38 7.39
CA SER A 32 -7.87 -2.81 8.72
C SER A 32 -6.86 -3.39 9.73
N SER A 33 -5.75 -3.91 9.21
CA SER A 33 -4.67 -4.56 9.95
C SER A 33 -3.32 -4.30 9.26
N ASN A 34 -2.24 -4.98 9.69
CA ASN A 34 -0.94 -4.84 9.05
C ASN A 34 -1.06 -5.18 7.55
N THR A 35 -0.42 -4.37 6.73
CA THR A 35 -0.35 -4.57 5.29
C THR A 35 1.10 -4.49 4.85
N GLU A 36 1.56 -5.53 4.18
CA GLU A 36 2.73 -5.53 3.34
C GLU A 36 2.26 -5.78 1.91
N LEU A 37 2.44 -4.79 1.03
CA LEU A 37 1.99 -4.88 -0.35
C LEU A 37 3.15 -4.55 -1.28
N VAL A 38 3.45 -5.50 -2.17
CA VAL A 38 4.37 -5.33 -3.29
C VAL A 38 3.54 -5.39 -4.57
N ASN A 39 3.41 -4.27 -5.27
CA ASN A 39 2.67 -4.21 -6.53
C ASN A 39 3.48 -3.55 -7.65
N SER A 40 3.52 -4.19 -8.83
CA SER A 40 4.13 -3.64 -10.03
C SER A 40 3.11 -3.02 -11.01
N SER A 41 1.93 -2.68 -10.54
CA SER A 41 0.82 -2.12 -11.31
C SER A 41 0.02 -1.12 -10.47
N ASN A 42 -0.97 -0.49 -11.08
CA ASN A 42 -1.77 0.54 -10.41
C ASN A 42 -2.43 -0.03 -9.15
N THR A 43 -2.38 0.74 -8.07
CA THR A 43 -2.91 0.32 -6.77
C THR A 43 -3.76 1.40 -6.16
N GLU A 44 -4.94 1.02 -5.69
CA GLU A 44 -5.72 1.78 -4.74
C GLU A 44 -5.70 1.03 -3.41
N LEU A 45 -5.18 1.67 -2.37
CA LEU A 45 -5.10 1.08 -1.03
C LEU A 45 -5.82 2.00 -0.05
N VAL A 46 -6.83 1.44 0.63
CA VAL A 46 -7.43 2.04 1.82
C VAL A 46 -7.01 1.20 3.02
N ASN A 47 -6.16 1.79 3.87
CA ASN A 47 -5.66 1.11 5.05
C ASN A 47 -6.06 1.86 6.31
N SER A 48 -6.73 1.16 7.22
CA SER A 48 -7.12 1.67 8.54
C SER A 48 -6.53 0.78 9.62
N SER A 49 -5.21 0.85 9.79
CA SER A 49 -4.47 -0.05 10.66
C SER A 49 -4.03 0.64 11.96
N ASN A 50 -4.18 -0.04 13.09
CA ASN A 50 -3.53 0.38 14.33
C ASN A 50 -2.04 -0.02 14.40
N MET A 51 -1.49 -0.54 13.30
CA MET A 51 -0.18 -1.20 13.21
C MET A 51 0.58 -0.76 11.95
N SER A 52 1.83 -1.20 11.84
CA SER A 52 2.73 -0.81 10.74
C SER A 52 2.20 -1.21 9.36
N THR A 53 2.54 -0.40 8.37
CA THR A 53 2.19 -0.60 6.96
C THR A 53 3.40 -0.34 6.08
N GLU A 54 3.71 -1.29 5.21
CA GLU A 54 4.81 -1.19 4.25
C GLU A 54 4.26 -1.41 2.85
N LEU A 55 4.63 -0.52 1.95
CA LEU A 55 4.09 -0.51 0.59
C LEU A 55 5.20 -0.20 -0.40
N VAL A 56 5.44 -1.15 -1.29
CA VAL A 56 6.39 -1.03 -2.39
C VAL A 56 5.62 -1.09 -3.69
N ASN A 57 5.60 0.03 -4.41
CA ASN A 57 4.94 0.14 -5.70
C ASN A 57 5.89 0.64 -6.78
N SER A 58 5.76 0.13 -8.00
CA SER A 58 6.54 0.60 -9.16
C SER A 58 5.69 1.25 -10.26
N SER A 59 4.52 1.75 -9.90
CA SER A 59 3.44 2.27 -10.75
C SER A 59 2.61 3.31 -9.98
N ASN A 60 1.51 3.77 -10.57
CA ASN A 60 0.70 4.79 -9.92
C ASN A 60 0.01 4.22 -8.67
N ILE A 61 0.02 5.00 -7.61
CA ILE A 61 -0.63 4.62 -6.36
C ILE A 61 -1.50 5.72 -5.80
N GLU A 62 -2.70 5.33 -5.37
CA GLU A 62 -3.58 6.12 -4.53
C GLU A 62 -3.65 5.43 -3.17
N LEU A 63 -3.14 6.11 -2.14
CA LEU A 63 -3.11 5.60 -0.78
C LEU A 63 -3.90 6.51 0.15
N VAL A 64 -4.94 5.93 0.77
CA VAL A 64 -5.62 6.53 1.92
C VAL A 64 -5.28 5.73 3.16
N ASN A 65 -4.54 6.35 4.07
CA ASN A 65 -4.01 5.67 5.24
C ASN A 65 -4.41 6.36 6.54
N PHE A 66 -5.06 5.61 7.42
CA PHE A 66 -5.41 6.02 8.78
C PHE A 66 -4.67 5.10 9.74
N CYS A 67 -3.68 5.64 10.46
CA CYS A 67 -2.82 4.78 11.26
C CYS A 67 -2.34 5.35 12.59
N ASN A 68 -2.15 4.47 13.56
CA ASN A 68 -1.59 4.82 14.87
C ASN A 68 -0.11 4.43 15.02
N MET A 69 0.48 3.87 13.96
CA MET A 69 1.85 3.34 13.93
C MET A 69 2.55 3.79 12.64
N PRO A 70 3.89 3.66 12.53
CA PRO A 70 4.62 4.14 11.37
C PRO A 70 4.18 3.51 10.06
N THR A 71 4.31 4.26 8.97
CA THR A 71 4.05 3.76 7.61
C THR A 71 5.27 4.07 6.74
N GLU A 72 5.71 3.08 5.97
CA GLU A 72 6.74 3.25 4.95
C GLU A 72 6.12 3.03 3.57
N LEU A 73 6.30 4.02 2.70
CA LEU A 73 5.84 3.98 1.33
C LEU A 73 7.03 4.22 0.41
N VAL A 74 7.38 3.19 -0.36
CA VAL A 74 8.37 3.27 -1.44
C VAL A 74 7.62 3.21 -2.77
N ASN A 75 7.70 4.29 -3.54
CA ASN A 75 7.17 4.32 -4.90
C ASN A 75 8.22 4.82 -5.90
N THR A 76 8.17 4.35 -7.14
CA THR A 76 9.00 4.85 -8.24
C THR A 76 8.18 5.59 -9.30
N SER A 77 6.95 5.97 -8.99
CA SER A 77 5.96 6.53 -9.93
C SER A 77 5.07 7.56 -9.23
N ASN A 78 3.93 7.92 -9.82
CA ASN A 78 3.05 8.92 -9.23
C ASN A 78 2.38 8.37 -7.97
N THR A 79 2.35 9.20 -6.92
CA THR A 79 1.71 8.88 -5.64
C THR A 79 0.73 9.98 -5.29
N GLU A 80 -0.53 9.61 -5.10
CA GLU A 80 -1.49 10.41 -4.35
C GLU A 80 -1.62 9.83 -2.95
N LEU A 81 -1.31 10.63 -1.93
CA LEU A 81 -1.27 10.20 -0.54
C LEU A 81 -2.18 11.06 0.32
N VAL A 82 -3.21 10.44 0.89
CA VAL A 82 -4.02 11.00 1.97
C VAL A 82 -3.67 10.25 3.24
N ASN A 83 -2.83 10.86 4.07
CA ASN A 83 -2.32 10.24 5.28
C ASN A 83 -2.82 10.96 6.53
N SER A 84 -3.58 10.25 7.34
CA SER A 84 -4.09 10.70 8.63
C SER A 84 -3.59 9.79 9.73
N CYS A 85 -2.28 9.85 9.98
CA CYS A 85 -1.62 9.04 10.99
C CYS A 85 -1.16 9.85 12.20
N ASN A 86 -1.22 9.20 13.37
CA ASN A 86 -0.70 9.74 14.63
C ASN A 86 0.81 9.52 14.80
N MET A 87 1.42 8.77 13.89
CA MET A 87 2.85 8.43 13.87
C MET A 87 3.47 8.78 12.51
N PRO A 88 4.82 8.85 12.41
CA PRO A 88 5.50 9.27 11.20
C PRO A 88 5.18 8.38 9.99
N THR A 89 5.12 9.01 8.82
CA THR A 89 5.07 8.31 7.53
C THR A 89 6.31 8.68 6.74
N GLU A 90 7.08 7.65 6.37
CA GLU A 90 8.22 7.79 5.48
C GLU A 90 7.76 7.54 4.05
N LEU A 91 7.96 8.53 3.19
CA LEU A 91 7.64 8.45 1.77
C LEU A 91 8.92 8.57 0.97
N VAL A 92 9.35 7.46 0.37
CA VAL A 92 10.45 7.41 -0.59
C VAL A 92 9.84 7.34 -1.98
N ASN A 93 9.68 8.51 -2.62
CA ASN A 93 9.26 8.57 -4.01
C ASN A 93 10.47 8.84 -4.92
N SER A 94 10.84 7.85 -5.72
CA SER A 94 11.93 7.93 -6.72
C SER A 94 11.41 8.21 -8.13
N SER A 95 10.16 8.67 -8.28
CA SER A 95 9.63 9.09 -9.58
C SER A 95 10.57 10.09 -10.23
N ASN A 96 11.14 9.74 -11.39
CA ASN A 96 11.82 10.72 -12.24
C ASN A 96 10.78 11.79 -12.62
N MET A 97 10.86 12.97 -12.04
CA MET A 97 10.27 14.14 -12.68
C MET A 97 10.92 14.29 -14.07
N PRO A 98 10.17 14.45 -15.17
CA PRO A 98 10.71 15.21 -16.27
C PRO A 98 10.78 16.68 -15.82
N THR A 99 12.00 17.23 -15.93
CA THR A 99 12.50 18.60 -15.66
C THR A 99 12.96 18.92 -14.26
#